data_AF-A0A1D8BA08-F1
#
_entry.id   AF-A0A1D8BA08-F1
#
_cell.length_a   1.000
_cell.length_b   1.000
_cell.length_c   1.000
_cell.angle_alpha   90.00
_cell.angle_beta   90.00
_cell.angle_gamma   90.00
#
_symmetry.space_group_name_H-M   'P 1'
#
loop_
_entity.id
_entity.type
_entity.pdbx_description
1 polymer ?
#
loop_
_entity_poly.entity_id
_entity_poly.type
_entity_poly.pdbx_seq_one_letter_code
_entity_poly.pdbx_strand_id
1 'polypeptide(L)'
;MARVMEQKHGIPWVELNFFGPTKIAKSLRTLAEHFDDHQRTEEVIARYEPAALKVIEEYRPRLEGKKVMLYVGGLRPRHTVSAYEDLGMQVVGTGYEFAHGDDYERTSKELPEHTVIYDDVTEYELEKFVDELKPDLVGSGIKEKYFL
;
A
#
# COMPACT_ATOMS: atom_id res chain seq x y z
N MET A 1 7.45 17.84 -8.58
CA MET A 1 6.59 18.49 -9.60
C MET A 1 5.33 19.09 -8.98
N ALA A 2 4.51 18.34 -8.23
CA ALA A 2 3.27 18.86 -7.62
C ALA A 2 3.46 20.18 -6.83
N ARG A 3 4.43 20.24 -5.91
CA ARG A 3 4.78 21.48 -5.18
C ARG A 3 5.19 22.66 -6.09
N VAL A 4 5.83 22.37 -7.24
CA VAL A 4 6.21 23.41 -8.20
C VAL A 4 4.98 23.96 -8.93
N MET A 5 4.04 23.10 -9.30
CA MET A 5 2.78 23.51 -9.93
C MET A 5 1.93 24.34 -8.98
N GLU A 6 1.88 23.97 -7.70
CA GLU A 6 1.23 24.75 -6.65
C GLU A 6 1.88 26.13 -6.50
N GLN A 7 3.21 26.19 -6.34
CA GLN A 7 3.93 27.45 -6.15
C GLN A 7 3.87 28.39 -7.36
N LYS A 8 3.98 27.86 -8.59
CA LYS A 8 4.06 28.68 -9.81
C LYS A 8 2.70 28.99 -10.44
N HIS A 9 1.73 28.09 -10.28
CA HIS A 9 0.46 28.15 -11.00
C HIS A 9 -0.76 28.11 -10.07
N GLY A 10 -0.57 28.00 -8.75
CA GLY A 10 -1.65 27.92 -7.79
C GLY A 10 -2.50 26.65 -7.91
N ILE A 11 -1.99 25.61 -8.59
CA ILE A 11 -2.73 24.37 -8.80
C ILE A 11 -2.52 23.47 -7.57
N PRO A 12 -3.57 23.19 -6.77
CA PRO A 12 -3.44 22.36 -5.57
C PRO A 12 -3.17 20.91 -5.94
N TRP A 13 -2.68 20.14 -4.96
CA TRP A 13 -2.47 18.71 -5.10
C TRP A 13 -2.93 17.97 -3.83
N VAL A 14 -3.30 16.71 -4.01
CA VAL A 14 -3.70 15.80 -2.93
C VAL A 14 -3.07 14.44 -3.19
N GLU A 15 -2.65 13.75 -2.13
CA GLU A 15 -2.13 12.39 -2.21
C GLU A 15 -3.29 11.39 -2.10
N LEU A 16 -3.35 10.44 -3.04
CA LEU A 16 -4.40 9.43 -3.15
C LEU A 16 -3.76 8.03 -3.23
N ASN A 17 -4.50 7.00 -2.83
CA ASN A 17 -4.07 5.62 -2.91
C ASN A 17 -5.15 4.73 -3.55
N PHE A 18 -4.82 4.15 -4.71
CA PHE A 18 -5.73 3.31 -5.50
C PHE A 18 -5.37 1.82 -5.45
N PHE A 19 -4.72 1.35 -4.38
CA PHE A 19 -4.50 -0.07 -4.12
C PHE A 19 -5.53 -0.62 -3.13
N GLY A 20 -6.38 -1.53 -3.61
CA GLY A 20 -7.44 -2.16 -2.82
C GLY A 20 -8.72 -1.33 -2.77
N PRO A 21 -9.90 -1.97 -2.75
CA PRO A 21 -11.18 -1.27 -2.73
C PRO A 21 -11.31 -0.27 -1.56
N THR A 22 -10.74 -0.59 -0.39
CA THR A 22 -10.82 0.28 0.79
C THR A 22 -10.15 1.63 0.54
N LYS A 23 -8.90 1.65 0.06
CA LYS A 23 -8.18 2.91 -0.23
C LYS A 23 -8.72 3.61 -1.47
N ILE A 24 -9.19 2.88 -2.49
CA ILE A 24 -9.84 3.47 -3.65
C ILE A 24 -11.08 4.28 -3.23
N ALA A 25 -11.99 3.68 -2.46
CA ALA A 25 -13.21 4.36 -2.01
C ALA A 25 -12.87 5.59 -1.14
N LYS A 26 -11.92 5.47 -0.20
CA LYS A 26 -11.44 6.61 0.59
C LYS A 26 -10.88 7.73 -0.29
N SER A 27 -10.04 7.39 -1.26
CA SER A 27 -9.40 8.36 -2.14
C SER A 27 -10.39 9.07 -3.07
N LEU A 28 -11.40 8.36 -3.58
CA LEU A 28 -12.47 8.97 -4.36
C LEU A 28 -13.28 9.97 -3.51
N ARG A 29 -13.60 9.62 -2.26
CA ARG A 29 -14.29 10.53 -1.32
C ARG A 29 -13.45 11.77 -1.00
N THR A 30 -12.16 11.61 -0.73
CA THR A 30 -11.22 12.73 -0.54
C THR A 30 -11.17 13.63 -1.77
N LEU A 31 -11.17 13.05 -2.98
CA LEU A 31 -11.19 13.86 -4.20
C LEU A 31 -12.51 14.64 -4.32
N ALA A 32 -13.65 14.03 -3.97
CA ALA A 32 -14.98 14.64 -4.05
C ALA A 32 -15.12 15.90 -3.17
N GLU A 33 -14.46 15.94 -2.02
CA GLU A 33 -14.43 17.10 -1.09
C GLU A 33 -13.92 18.39 -1.77
N HIS A 34 -13.18 18.27 -2.88
CA HIS A 34 -12.65 19.41 -3.62
C HIS A 34 -13.54 19.91 -4.77
N PHE A 35 -14.56 19.14 -5.17
CA PHE A 35 -15.36 19.41 -6.38
C PHE A 35 -16.88 19.41 -6.17
N ASP A 36 -17.35 19.23 -4.92
CA ASP A 36 -18.79 19.10 -4.59
C ASP A 36 -19.49 17.97 -5.39
N ASP A 37 -18.75 16.89 -5.69
CA ASP A 37 -19.20 15.77 -6.53
C ASP A 37 -19.45 14.49 -5.69
N HIS A 38 -20.01 14.66 -4.50
CA HIS A 38 -20.22 13.57 -3.54
C HIS A 38 -21.19 12.51 -4.07
N GLN A 39 -22.29 12.93 -4.71
CA GLN A 39 -23.30 12.00 -5.21
C GLN A 39 -22.74 11.04 -6.26
N ARG A 40 -22.08 11.58 -7.29
CA ARG A 40 -21.49 10.77 -8.36
C ARG A 40 -20.38 9.86 -7.82
N THR A 41 -19.63 10.34 -6.83
CA THR A 41 -18.60 9.55 -6.17
C THR A 41 -19.18 8.29 -5.52
N GLU A 42 -20.26 8.42 -4.75
CA GLU A 42 -20.93 7.27 -4.14
C GLU A 42 -21.59 6.37 -5.20
N GLU A 43 -22.15 6.92 -6.29
CA GLU A 43 -22.67 6.13 -7.41
C GLU A 43 -21.58 5.26 -8.05
N VAL A 44 -20.37 5.81 -8.23
CA VAL A 44 -19.23 5.05 -8.77
C VAL A 44 -18.77 3.98 -7.78
N ILE A 45 -18.65 4.30 -6.49
CA ILE A 45 -18.27 3.33 -5.46
C ILE A 45 -19.27 2.16 -5.44
N ALA A 46 -20.57 2.46 -5.35
CA ALA A 46 -21.63 1.45 -5.34
C ALA A 46 -21.65 0.60 -6.63
N ARG A 47 -21.31 1.19 -7.78
CA ARG A 47 -21.24 0.46 -9.05
C ARG A 47 -20.13 -0.61 -9.06
N TYR A 48 -18.99 -0.35 -8.42
CA TYR A 48 -17.83 -1.25 -8.46
C TYR A 48 -17.69 -2.13 -7.21
N GLU A 49 -18.37 -1.78 -6.11
CA GLU A 49 -18.36 -2.56 -4.86
C GLU A 49 -18.69 -4.05 -5.07
N PRO A 50 -19.73 -4.44 -5.85
CA PRO A 50 -20.02 -5.87 -6.08
C PRO A 50 -18.88 -6.63 -6.77
N ALA A 51 -18.16 -5.97 -7.69
CA ALA A 51 -17.04 -6.59 -8.39
C ALA A 51 -15.84 -6.78 -7.45
N ALA A 52 -15.56 -5.81 -6.59
CA ALA A 52 -14.52 -5.92 -5.57
C ALA A 52 -14.85 -6.99 -4.53
N LEU A 53 -16.10 -7.01 -4.03
CA LEU A 53 -16.57 -8.01 -3.07
C LEU A 53 -16.46 -9.43 -3.64
N LYS A 54 -16.83 -9.65 -4.90
CA LYS A 54 -16.68 -10.96 -5.54
C LYS A 54 -15.23 -11.45 -5.52
N VAL A 55 -14.26 -10.56 -5.75
CA VAL A 55 -12.83 -10.90 -5.67
C VAL A 55 -12.44 -11.21 -4.22
N ILE A 56 -12.85 -10.39 -3.26
CA ILE A 56 -12.56 -10.63 -1.85
C ILE A 56 -13.14 -11.97 -1.40
N GLU A 57 -14.41 -12.26 -1.67
CA GLU A 57 -15.08 -13.52 -1.31
C GLU A 57 -14.40 -14.75 -1.92
N GLU A 58 -13.89 -14.63 -3.15
CA GLU A 58 -13.20 -15.73 -3.82
C GLU A 58 -11.79 -16.01 -3.24
N TYR A 59 -11.03 -14.96 -2.93
CA TYR A 59 -9.60 -15.08 -2.61
C TYR A 59 -9.26 -14.96 -1.12
N ARG A 60 -10.00 -14.15 -0.36
CA ARG A 60 -9.74 -13.93 1.07
C ARG A 60 -9.72 -15.25 1.88
N PRO A 61 -10.65 -16.21 1.71
CA PRO A 61 -10.59 -17.48 2.44
C PRO A 61 -9.31 -18.31 2.20
N ARG A 62 -8.58 -18.04 1.09
CA ARG A 62 -7.32 -18.72 0.74
C ARG A 62 -6.09 -18.01 1.31
N LEU A 63 -6.24 -16.75 1.68
CA LEU A 63 -5.16 -15.83 2.05
C LEU A 63 -5.26 -15.32 3.48
N GLU A 64 -6.37 -15.55 4.17
CA GLU A 64 -6.59 -15.09 5.53
C GLU A 64 -5.45 -15.51 6.46
N GLY A 65 -4.89 -14.55 7.20
CA GLY A 65 -3.82 -14.73 8.15
C GLY A 65 -2.42 -14.93 7.55
N LYS A 66 -2.29 -14.91 6.22
CA LYS A 66 -0.99 -15.06 5.55
C LYS A 66 -0.10 -13.84 5.77
N LYS A 67 1.16 -14.08 6.11
CA LYS A 67 2.15 -13.05 6.38
C LYS A 67 2.87 -12.60 5.12
N VAL A 68 3.04 -11.30 4.95
CA VAL A 68 3.67 -10.67 3.79
C VAL A 68 4.85 -9.82 4.23
N MET A 69 5.97 -9.95 3.52
CA MET A 69 7.08 -8.99 3.57
C MET A 69 7.20 -8.23 2.25
N LEU A 70 7.51 -6.93 2.31
CA LEU A 70 7.61 -6.07 1.13
C LEU A 70 8.98 -5.36 1.06
N TYR A 71 9.64 -5.41 -0.09
CA TYR A 71 10.83 -4.58 -0.34
C TYR A 71 10.81 -4.04 -1.76
N VAL A 72 10.63 -2.74 -1.92
CA VAL A 72 10.46 -2.11 -3.24
C VAL A 72 11.09 -0.71 -3.22
N GLY A 73 11.01 0.05 -4.30
CA GLY A 73 11.37 1.48 -4.31
C GLY A 73 10.45 2.36 -3.44
N GLY A 74 10.51 3.68 -3.61
CA GLY A 74 9.98 4.69 -2.67
C GLY A 74 8.47 4.86 -2.42
N LEU A 75 7.56 3.97 -2.85
CA LEU A 75 6.09 4.21 -2.71
C LEU A 75 5.27 2.99 -2.32
N ARG A 76 5.39 1.92 -3.10
CA ARG A 76 4.58 0.69 -2.96
C ARG A 76 4.68 0.02 -1.59
N PRO A 77 5.81 0.05 -0.86
CA PRO A 77 5.93 -0.61 0.44
C PRO A 77 4.89 -0.16 1.49
N ARG A 78 4.40 1.09 1.45
CA ARG A 78 3.20 1.52 2.20
C ARG A 78 1.91 1.46 1.38
N HIS A 79 1.96 1.81 0.09
CA HIS A 79 0.74 1.99 -0.70
C HIS A 79 -0.04 0.69 -0.90
N THR A 80 0.63 -0.46 -0.94
CA THR A 80 -0.05 -1.74 -1.21
C THR A 80 -0.57 -2.44 0.06
N VAL A 81 -0.25 -1.95 1.25
CA VAL A 81 -0.59 -2.60 2.53
C VAL A 81 -2.08 -2.89 2.63
N SER A 82 -2.92 -1.87 2.40
CA SER A 82 -4.38 -2.02 2.48
C SER A 82 -4.94 -3.05 1.48
N ALA A 83 -4.31 -3.25 0.33
CA ALA A 83 -4.76 -4.26 -0.63
C ALA A 83 -4.50 -5.70 -0.13
N TYR A 84 -3.43 -5.90 0.63
CA TYR A 84 -3.16 -7.15 1.33
C TYR A 84 -4.17 -7.36 2.48
N GLU A 85 -4.46 -6.31 3.26
CA GLU A 85 -5.42 -6.36 4.36
C GLU A 85 -6.87 -6.60 3.90
N ASP A 86 -7.26 -6.05 2.74
CA ASP A 86 -8.57 -6.32 2.11
C ASP A 86 -8.75 -7.82 1.84
N LEU A 87 -7.66 -8.55 1.59
CA LEU A 87 -7.61 -10.01 1.41
C LEU A 87 -7.29 -10.79 2.69
N GLY A 88 -7.30 -10.14 3.85
CA GLY A 88 -7.06 -10.78 5.16
C GLY A 88 -5.60 -11.14 5.44
N MET A 89 -4.66 -10.64 4.64
CA MET A 89 -3.22 -10.85 4.84
C MET A 89 -2.64 -9.82 5.82
N GLN A 90 -1.48 -10.14 6.40
CA GLN A 90 -0.79 -9.30 7.38
C GLN A 90 0.59 -8.90 6.84
N VAL A 91 0.82 -7.60 6.63
CA VAL A 91 2.16 -7.11 6.30
C VAL A 91 2.99 -7.05 7.58
N VAL A 92 3.96 -7.94 7.72
CA VAL A 92 4.80 -8.09 8.93
C VAL A 92 6.17 -7.42 8.79
N GLY A 93 6.58 -7.13 7.56
CA GLY A 93 7.80 -6.38 7.27
C GLY A 93 7.63 -5.57 5.98
N THR A 94 8.17 -4.36 5.95
CA THR A 94 8.15 -3.52 4.75
C THR A 94 9.38 -2.63 4.68
N GLY A 95 9.80 -2.26 3.47
CA GLY A 95 10.93 -1.36 3.34
C GLY A 95 11.17 -0.85 1.95
N TYR A 96 12.10 0.10 1.87
CA TYR A 96 12.33 0.94 0.71
C TYR A 96 13.78 0.90 0.25
N GLU A 97 14.00 0.88 -1.07
CA GLU A 97 15.35 1.04 -1.65
C GLU A 97 15.85 2.49 -1.56
N PHE A 98 14.97 3.50 -1.65
CA PHE A 98 15.38 4.90 -1.81
C PHE A 98 14.34 5.93 -1.31
N ALA A 99 13.51 5.56 -0.33
CA ALA A 99 12.55 6.50 0.25
C ALA A 99 13.23 7.63 1.03
N HIS A 100 12.49 8.70 1.30
CA HIS A 100 12.99 9.83 2.10
C HIS A 100 12.24 9.95 3.43
N GLY A 101 12.72 10.81 4.33
CA GLY A 101 12.17 10.92 5.69
C GLY A 101 10.65 11.16 5.74
N ASP A 102 10.11 11.93 4.81
CA ASP A 102 8.67 12.18 4.71
C ASP A 102 7.86 10.94 4.28
N ASP A 103 8.45 10.01 3.54
CA ASP A 103 7.83 8.71 3.25
C ASP A 103 7.74 7.84 4.50
N TYR A 104 8.77 7.82 5.34
CA TYR A 104 8.77 7.06 6.59
C TYR A 104 7.75 7.58 7.60
N GLU A 105 7.59 8.90 7.70
CA GLU A 105 6.55 9.54 8.54
C GLU A 105 5.13 9.16 8.11
N ARG A 106 4.91 8.95 6.81
CA ARG A 106 3.61 8.49 6.28
C ARG A 106 3.42 7.00 6.51
N THR A 107 4.50 6.24 6.32
CA THR A 107 4.51 4.78 6.47
C THR A 107 4.13 4.36 7.88
N SER A 108 4.70 4.99 8.90
CA SER A 108 4.42 4.64 10.30
C SER A 108 2.96 4.83 10.71
N LYS A 109 2.19 5.68 10.01
CA LYS A 109 0.75 5.89 10.24
C LYS A 109 -0.14 4.88 9.51
N GLU A 110 0.41 4.21 8.52
CA GLU A 110 -0.30 3.31 7.61
C GLU A 110 -0.03 1.83 7.91
N LEU A 111 1.02 1.53 8.70
CA LEU A 111 1.39 0.16 9.02
C LEU A 111 0.70 -0.36 10.28
N PRO A 112 0.38 -1.66 10.32
CA PRO A 112 -0.01 -2.35 11.54
C PRO A 112 1.04 -2.20 12.64
N GLU A 113 0.60 -2.21 13.90
CA GLU A 113 1.49 -2.27 15.05
C GLU A 113 2.44 -3.48 14.94
N HIS A 114 3.69 -3.30 15.38
CA HIS A 114 4.75 -4.32 15.36
C HIS A 114 5.26 -4.75 13.98
N THR A 115 5.02 -3.98 12.92
CA THR A 115 5.64 -4.19 11.60
C THR A 115 7.11 -3.74 11.60
N VAL A 116 8.02 -4.59 11.10
CA VAL A 116 9.44 -4.23 10.93
C VAL A 116 9.60 -3.32 9.70
N ILE A 117 10.32 -2.21 9.84
CA ILE A 117 10.64 -1.29 8.74
C ILE A 117 12.14 -1.34 8.46
N TYR A 118 12.52 -1.51 7.20
CA TYR A 118 13.92 -1.47 6.74
C TYR A 118 14.12 -0.46 5.59
N ASP A 119 15.29 0.18 5.57
CA ASP A 119 15.73 1.18 4.58
C ASP A 119 17.03 0.70 3.95
N ASP A 120 17.12 0.73 2.62
CA ASP A 120 18.29 0.26 1.85
C ASP A 120 18.84 -1.09 2.36
N VAL A 121 17.93 -2.06 2.55
CA VAL A 121 18.26 -3.34 3.20
C VAL A 121 19.23 -4.12 2.33
N THR A 122 20.27 -4.65 2.96
CA THR A 122 21.22 -5.54 2.28
C THR A 122 20.59 -6.91 2.05
N GLU A 123 21.10 -7.66 1.06
CA GLU A 123 20.64 -9.03 0.78
C GLU A 123 20.75 -9.94 2.02
N TYR A 124 21.84 -9.79 2.78
CA TYR A 124 22.06 -10.55 4.02
C TYR A 124 21.03 -10.24 5.10
N GLU A 125 20.72 -8.96 5.32
CA GLU A 125 19.69 -8.57 6.30
C GLU A 125 18.31 -9.05 5.87
N LEU A 126 17.99 -8.94 4.58
CA LEU A 126 16.71 -9.40 4.04
C LEU A 126 16.52 -10.90 4.23
N GLU A 127 17.56 -11.71 3.98
CA GLU A 127 17.55 -13.16 4.25
C GLU A 127 17.30 -13.43 5.74
N LYS A 128 17.97 -12.70 6.64
CA LYS A 128 17.78 -12.84 8.09
C LYS A 128 16.38 -12.46 8.55
N PHE A 129 15.78 -11.42 7.95
CA PHE A 129 14.40 -11.06 8.25
C PHE A 129 13.42 -12.12 7.75
N VAL A 130 13.64 -12.70 6.57
CA VAL A 130 12.80 -13.80 6.06
C VAL A 130 12.90 -15.02 6.96
N ASP A 131 14.11 -15.41 7.39
CA ASP A 131 14.36 -16.52 8.31
C ASP A 131 13.60 -16.37 9.64
N GLU A 132 13.62 -15.16 10.21
CA GLU A 132 13.03 -14.86 11.52
C GLU A 132 11.52 -14.65 11.45
N LEU A 133 11.04 -13.83 10.50
CA LEU A 133 9.63 -13.44 10.38
C LEU A 133 8.78 -14.54 9.73
N LYS A 134 9.41 -15.43 8.95
CA LYS A 134 8.78 -16.56 8.24
C LYS A 134 7.52 -16.13 7.48
N PRO A 135 7.64 -15.18 6.52
CA PRO A 135 6.51 -14.76 5.71
C PRO A 135 6.00 -15.92 4.83
N ASP A 136 4.71 -15.91 4.53
CA ASP A 136 4.13 -16.80 3.51
C ASP A 136 4.36 -16.27 2.09
N LEU A 137 4.60 -14.97 1.95
CA LEU A 137 4.82 -14.28 0.68
C LEU A 137 5.84 -13.14 0.84
N VAL A 138 6.78 -13.05 -0.10
CA VAL A 138 7.67 -11.89 -0.24
C VAL A 138 7.37 -11.16 -1.54
N GLY A 139 7.01 -9.88 -1.43
CA GLY A 139 6.81 -8.97 -2.57
C GLY A 139 8.04 -8.08 -2.75
N SER A 140 8.88 -8.40 -3.73
CA SER A 140 10.12 -7.66 -4.00
C SER A 140 10.44 -7.52 -5.49
N GLY A 141 11.66 -7.11 -5.82
CA GLY A 141 12.18 -6.96 -7.17
C GLY A 141 12.64 -8.28 -7.81
N ILE A 142 13.17 -8.16 -9.03
CA ILE A 142 13.62 -9.31 -9.82
C ILE A 142 14.90 -9.96 -9.28
N LYS A 143 15.75 -9.16 -8.61
CA LYS A 143 17.02 -9.66 -8.06
C LYS A 143 16.72 -10.59 -6.88
N GLU A 144 15.72 -10.23 -6.09
CA GLU A 144 15.30 -10.88 -4.86
C GLU A 144 14.48 -12.16 -5.11
N LYS A 145 13.79 -12.25 -6.25
CA LYS A 145 12.87 -13.35 -6.59
C LYS A 145 13.46 -14.76 -6.48
N TYR A 146 14.76 -14.94 -6.77
CA TYR A 146 15.36 -16.27 -6.95
C TYR A 146 16.20 -16.74 -5.77
N PHE A 147 16.45 -15.89 -4.78
CA PHE A 147 17.24 -16.23 -3.59
C PHE A 147 16.44 -16.16 -2.28
N LEU A 148 15.26 -15.55 -2.29
CA LEU A 148 14.30 -15.56 -1.18
C LEU A 148 13.28 -16.70 -1.29
#